data_AF-A0A8B6DDG0-F1
#
_entry.id   AF-A0A8B6DDG0-F1
#
_cell.length_a   1.000
_cell.length_b   1.000
_cell.length_c   1.000
_cell.angle_alpha   90.00
_cell.angle_beta   90.00
_cell.angle_gamma   90.00
#
_symmetry.space_group_name_H-M   'P 1'
#
loop_
_entity.id
_entity.type
_entity.pdbx_description
1 polymer ?
#
loop_
_entity_poly.entity_id
_entity_poly.type
_entity_poly.pdbx_seq_one_letter_code
_entity_poly.pdbx_strand_id
1 'polypeptide(L)'
;MGEVVKRKKLEPDNLVKKLCGYITIPDAVKSLQYGRKNEAVAIGDYTRSHLKTCDDVRIESCGLLVNPTYPYLGASIDGLVVCSKCGTGIVEVKCPYGSDVNDKPWRNMLPIECGKDKKFFCTERDSDLVLDENHNYMYQVQGQLALYELDWADFVVLDKERDNCSKNKLFANSLG
;
A
#
# COMPACT_ATOMS: atom_id res chain seq x y z
N MET A 1 -35.61 -17.82 -36.39
CA MET A 1 -34.69 -16.69 -36.66
C MET A 1 -33.72 -16.63 -35.50
N GLY A 2 -32.43 -16.93 -35.73
CA GLY A 2 -31.41 -16.90 -34.68
C GLY A 2 -30.95 -15.47 -34.46
N GLU A 3 -30.97 -15.01 -33.21
CA GLU A 3 -30.43 -13.71 -32.84
C GLU A 3 -28.90 -13.83 -32.70
N VAL A 4 -28.15 -13.16 -33.57
CA VAL A 4 -26.71 -13.03 -33.41
C VAL A 4 -26.45 -11.85 -32.49
N VAL A 5 -26.21 -12.16 -31.21
CA VAL A 5 -25.80 -11.16 -30.22
C VAL A 5 -24.31 -10.86 -30.39
N LYS A 6 -23.96 -9.65 -30.83
CA LYS A 6 -22.58 -9.18 -30.88
C LYS A 6 -22.09 -8.86 -29.47
N ARG A 7 -20.87 -9.30 -29.13
CA ARG A 7 -20.17 -9.00 -27.88
C ARG A 7 -20.27 -7.50 -27.56
N LYS A 8 -20.86 -7.13 -26.42
CA LYS A 8 -20.75 -5.77 -25.87
C LYS A 8 -19.27 -5.48 -25.64
N LYS A 9 -18.74 -4.51 -26.37
CA LYS A 9 -17.33 -4.09 -26.35
C LYS A 9 -17.05 -3.44 -25.00
N LEU A 10 -16.60 -4.22 -24.02
CA LEU A 10 -15.79 -3.72 -22.91
C LEU A 10 -14.44 -4.43 -23.06
N GLU A 11 -13.67 -3.98 -24.05
CA GLU A 11 -12.21 -4.17 -24.02
C GLU A 11 -11.72 -3.62 -22.66
N PRO A 12 -10.68 -4.18 -22.03
CA PRO A 12 -10.02 -3.58 -20.86
C PRO A 12 -9.29 -2.30 -21.28
N ASP A 13 -10.08 -1.30 -21.65
CA ASP A 13 -9.66 -0.20 -22.52
C ASP A 13 -8.63 0.66 -21.80
N ASN A 14 -8.82 0.95 -20.51
CA ASN A 14 -7.88 1.78 -19.74
C ASN A 14 -6.58 1.05 -19.39
N LEU A 15 -6.62 -0.25 -19.07
CA LEU A 15 -5.40 -1.01 -18.78
C LEU A 15 -4.56 -1.19 -20.05
N VAL A 16 -5.19 -1.61 -21.15
CA VAL A 16 -4.52 -1.74 -22.45
C VAL A 16 -4.01 -0.39 -22.92
N LYS A 17 -4.81 0.67 -22.81
CA LYS A 17 -4.35 2.03 -23.13
C LYS A 17 -3.14 2.45 -22.32
N LYS A 18 -3.12 2.14 -21.01
CA LYS A 18 -1.98 2.44 -20.14
C LYS A 18 -0.75 1.61 -20.51
N LEU A 19 -0.91 0.30 -20.75
CA LEU A 19 0.18 -0.59 -21.17
C LEU A 19 0.78 -0.18 -22.52
N CYS A 20 -0.06 0.25 -23.47
CA CYS A 20 0.35 0.76 -24.76
C CYS A 20 0.86 2.21 -24.73
N GLY A 21 0.88 2.87 -23.56
CA GLY A 21 1.39 4.24 -23.41
C GLY A 21 0.45 5.34 -23.90
N TYR A 22 -0.81 5.03 -24.22
CA TYR A 22 -1.82 6.02 -24.63
C TYR A 22 -2.34 6.88 -23.48
N ILE A 23 -2.12 6.44 -22.23
CA ILE A 23 -2.47 7.20 -21.02
C ILE A 23 -1.21 7.37 -20.18
N THR A 24 -0.78 8.60 -19.99
CA THR A 24 0.25 8.97 -19.01
C THR A 24 -0.42 9.47 -17.74
N ILE A 25 0.12 9.08 -16.58
CA ILE A 25 -0.34 9.61 -15.30
C ILE A 25 0.25 11.02 -15.16
N PRO A 26 -0.55 12.08 -14.94
CA PRO A 26 -0.01 13.42 -14.82
C PRO A 26 0.90 13.52 -13.58
N ASP A 27 2.11 14.04 -13.74
CA ASP A 27 3.03 14.28 -12.61
C ASP A 27 2.54 15.35 -11.63
N ALA A 28 1.55 16.15 -12.04
CA ALA A 28 0.96 17.23 -11.25
C ALA A 28 -0.09 16.76 -10.22
N VAL A 29 -0.32 15.45 -10.08
CA VAL A 29 -1.27 14.93 -9.09
C VAL A 29 -0.72 15.13 -7.67
N LYS A 30 -1.32 16.06 -6.92
CA LYS A 30 -0.87 16.47 -5.57
C LYS A 30 -0.70 15.29 -4.60
N SER A 31 -1.60 14.31 -4.65
CA SER A 31 -1.52 13.13 -3.77
C SER A 31 -0.30 12.25 -4.07
N LEU A 32 0.09 12.11 -5.34
CA LEU A 32 1.30 11.38 -5.72
C LEU A 32 2.57 12.13 -5.30
N GLN A 33 2.60 13.46 -5.49
CA GLN A 33 3.72 14.29 -5.04
C GLN A 33 3.89 14.24 -3.52
N TYR A 34 2.77 14.29 -2.79
CA TYR A 34 2.77 14.17 -1.34
C TYR A 34 3.28 12.79 -0.88
N GLY A 35 2.84 11.70 -1.53
CA GLY A 35 3.35 10.36 -1.25
C GLY A 35 4.86 10.28 -1.45
N ARG A 36 5.35 10.60 -2.65
CA ARG A 36 6.79 10.57 -2.99
C ARG A 36 7.64 11.41 -2.03
N LYS A 37 7.14 12.54 -1.55
CA LYS A 37 7.87 13.43 -0.63
C LYS A 37 7.99 12.84 0.79
N ASN A 38 6.98 12.12 1.25
CA ASN A 38 6.88 11.72 2.66
C ASN A 38 7.14 10.23 2.91
N GLU A 39 7.23 9.40 1.87
CA GLU A 39 7.51 7.97 1.97
C GLU A 39 8.78 7.69 2.80
N ALA A 40 9.89 8.35 2.47
CA ALA A 40 11.15 8.21 3.21
C ALA A 40 11.03 8.64 4.68
N VAL A 41 10.19 9.63 4.98
CA VAL A 41 9.93 10.08 6.36
C VAL A 41 9.19 8.99 7.14
N ALA A 42 8.12 8.44 6.56
CA ALA A 42 7.34 7.36 7.16
C ALA A 42 8.17 6.09 7.37
N ILE A 43 9.03 5.71 6.41
CA ILE A 43 9.96 4.59 6.59
C ILE A 43 10.91 4.86 7.76
N GLY A 44 11.41 6.09 7.90
CA GLY A 44 12.25 6.48 9.02
C GLY A 44 11.53 6.40 10.38
N ASP A 45 10.29 6.89 10.45
CA ASP A 45 9.45 6.80 11.66
C ASP A 45 9.15 5.33 12.01
N TYR A 46 8.79 4.52 11.02
CA TYR A 46 8.60 3.07 11.18
C TYR A 46 9.87 2.39 11.69
N THR A 47 11.04 2.69 11.12
CA THR A 47 12.34 2.14 11.52
C THR A 47 12.60 2.42 13.01
N ARG A 48 12.44 3.69 13.43
CA ARG A 48 12.63 4.09 14.83
C ARG A 48 11.62 3.42 15.76
N SER A 49 10.36 3.32 15.34
CA SER A 49 9.32 2.63 16.11
C SER A 49 9.62 1.13 16.26
N HIS A 50 10.08 0.48 15.20
CA HIS A 50 10.44 -0.95 15.22
C HIS A 50 11.62 -1.23 16.17
N LEU A 51 12.64 -0.37 16.16
CA LEU A 51 13.81 -0.44 17.06
C LEU A 51 13.48 -0.23 18.54
N LYS A 52 12.31 0.33 18.88
CA LYS A 52 11.86 0.39 20.29
C LYS A 52 11.45 -0.99 20.83
N THR A 53 11.09 -1.92 19.94
CA THR A 53 10.56 -3.25 20.28
C THR A 53 11.47 -4.41 19.90
N CYS A 54 12.49 -4.13 19.07
CA CYS A 54 13.44 -5.09 18.51
C CYS A 54 14.86 -4.53 18.62
N ASP A 55 15.86 -5.40 18.75
CA ASP A 55 17.26 -5.00 18.95
C ASP A 55 17.91 -4.46 17.66
N ASP A 56 17.43 -4.92 16.50
CA ASP A 56 17.90 -4.53 15.18
C ASP A 56 16.74 -4.43 14.17
N VAL A 57 16.95 -3.62 13.14
CA VAL A 57 16.13 -3.63 11.93
C VAL A 57 16.94 -3.04 10.79
N ARG A 58 16.81 -3.64 9.62
CA ARG A 58 17.34 -3.11 8.37
C ARG A 58 16.22 -3.07 7.34
N ILE A 59 16.05 -1.92 6.69
CA ILE A 59 15.07 -1.76 5.62
C ILE A 59 15.82 -1.56 4.32
N GLU A 60 15.63 -2.48 3.38
CA GLU A 60 16.20 -2.39 2.04
C GLU A 60 15.16 -1.84 1.06
N SER A 61 15.56 -0.87 0.24
CA SER A 61 14.77 -0.43 -0.91
C SER A 61 14.82 -1.51 -2.00
N CYS A 62 13.67 -1.83 -2.59
CA CYS A 62 13.56 -2.80 -3.66
C CYS A 62 12.98 -2.16 -4.92
N GLY A 63 13.44 -2.62 -6.09
CA GLY A 63 12.83 -2.27 -7.36
C GLY A 63 11.59 -3.11 -7.65
N LEU A 64 11.20 -3.16 -8.93
CA LEU A 64 10.16 -4.08 -9.39
C LEU A 64 10.70 -5.52 -9.39
N LEU A 65 10.10 -6.38 -8.58
CA LEU A 65 10.28 -7.83 -8.69
C LEU A 65 9.30 -8.37 -9.72
N VAL A 66 9.78 -9.18 -10.67
CA VAL A 66 8.97 -9.84 -11.70
C VAL A 66 9.03 -11.35 -11.47
N ASN A 67 7.88 -12.00 -11.47
CA ASN A 67 7.83 -13.45 -11.27
C ASN A 67 8.42 -14.17 -12.51
N PRO A 68 9.43 -15.06 -12.35
CA PRO A 68 10.07 -15.71 -13.49
C PRO A 68 9.14 -16.71 -14.22
N THR A 69 8.22 -17.34 -13.48
CA THR A 69 7.24 -18.29 -14.03
C THR A 69 6.05 -17.58 -14.68
N TYR A 70 5.65 -16.45 -14.10
CA TYR A 70 4.54 -15.62 -14.57
C TYR A 70 5.02 -14.17 -14.83
N PRO A 71 5.77 -13.89 -15.92
CA PRO A 71 6.42 -12.59 -16.13
C PRO A 71 5.49 -11.39 -16.28
N TYR A 72 4.19 -11.63 -16.44
CA TYR A 72 3.16 -10.59 -16.42
C TYR A 72 2.75 -10.17 -15.00
N LEU A 73 3.25 -10.84 -13.95
CA LEU A 73 3.09 -10.48 -12.56
C LEU A 73 4.39 -9.88 -12.02
N GLY A 74 4.25 -8.72 -11.38
CA GLY A 74 5.34 -8.10 -10.65
C GLY A 74 4.82 -7.12 -9.62
N ALA A 75 5.65 -6.87 -8.61
CA ALA A 75 5.35 -5.92 -7.55
C ALA A 75 6.61 -5.17 -7.10
N SER A 76 6.41 -3.89 -6.81
CA SER A 76 7.36 -3.09 -6.03
C SER A 76 6.88 -3.06 -4.60
N ILE A 77 7.81 -3.10 -3.66
CA ILE A 77 7.55 -2.87 -2.23
C ILE A 77 8.25 -1.59 -1.81
N ASP A 78 7.72 -0.91 -0.79
CA ASP A 78 8.34 0.31 -0.28
C ASP A 78 9.59 -0.01 0.56
N GLY A 79 9.63 -1.19 1.20
CA GLY A 79 10.86 -1.72 1.79
C GLY A 79 10.79 -3.19 2.21
N LEU A 80 11.93 -3.87 2.13
CA LEU A 80 12.14 -5.19 2.71
C LEU A 80 12.68 -5.05 4.12
N VAL A 81 11.93 -5.53 5.11
CA VAL A 81 12.30 -5.48 6.52
C VAL A 81 13.07 -6.75 6.86
N VAL A 82 14.29 -6.59 7.39
CA VAL A 82 15.12 -7.67 7.93
C VAL A 82 15.38 -7.37 9.39
N CYS A 83 14.88 -8.24 10.27
CA CYS A 83 14.99 -8.10 11.72
C CYS A 83 15.30 -9.48 12.33
N SER A 84 16.28 -9.55 13.23
CA SER A 84 16.68 -10.83 13.83
C SER A 84 15.58 -11.47 14.68
N LYS A 85 14.71 -10.65 15.28
CA LYS A 85 13.58 -11.08 16.11
C LYS A 85 12.31 -11.38 15.32
N CYS A 86 12.00 -10.59 14.29
CA CYS A 86 10.76 -10.71 13.51
C CYS A 86 10.91 -11.51 12.21
N GLY A 87 12.14 -11.83 11.80
CA GLY A 87 12.44 -12.41 10.50
C GLY A 87 12.38 -11.38 9.38
N THR A 88 12.14 -11.87 8.16
CA THR A 88 12.02 -11.04 6.95
C THR A 88 10.56 -10.78 6.63
N GLY A 89 10.23 -9.55 6.26
CA GLY A 89 8.89 -9.16 5.84
C GLY A 89 8.89 -7.90 5.00
N ILE A 90 7.70 -7.37 4.73
CA ILE A 90 7.51 -6.19 3.88
C ILE A 90 7.07 -5.00 4.74
N VAL A 91 7.49 -3.79 4.37
CA VAL A 91 6.84 -2.55 4.79
C VAL A 91 6.20 -1.89 3.56
N GLU A 92 4.91 -1.58 3.67
CA GLU A 92 4.13 -0.87 2.65
C GLU A 92 3.59 0.41 3.29
N VAL A 93 3.95 1.56 2.74
CA VAL A 93 3.68 2.90 3.28
C VAL A 93 2.60 3.59 2.46
N LYS A 94 1.58 4.12 3.14
CA LYS A 94 0.61 5.04 2.54
C LYS A 94 0.64 6.40 3.21
N CYS A 95 0.76 7.45 2.40
CA CYS A 95 0.67 8.84 2.83
C CYS A 95 -0.69 9.43 2.40
N PRO A 96 -1.71 9.43 3.28
CA PRO A 96 -3.05 9.85 2.88
C PRO A 96 -3.10 11.35 2.62
N TYR A 97 -3.43 11.75 1.39
CA TYR A 97 -3.55 13.17 1.04
C TYR A 97 -4.94 13.76 1.35
N GLY A 98 -5.99 12.98 1.09
CA GLY A 98 -7.39 13.43 1.18
C GLY A 98 -7.84 14.24 -0.04
N SER A 99 -8.95 14.95 0.09
CA SER A 99 -9.47 15.86 -0.95
C SER A 99 -9.74 17.24 -0.36
N ASP A 100 -9.28 18.27 -1.08
CA ASP A 100 -9.55 19.67 -0.75
C ASP A 100 -11.01 20.06 -1.03
N VAL A 101 -11.73 19.28 -1.83
CA VAL A 101 -13.07 19.62 -2.34
C VAL A 101 -14.18 19.33 -1.32
N ASN A 102 -13.94 18.42 -0.38
CA ASN A 102 -14.94 17.97 0.59
C ASN A 102 -14.51 18.20 2.05
N ASP A 103 -13.59 19.15 2.29
CA ASP A 103 -13.00 19.42 3.62
C ASP A 103 -12.46 18.18 4.34
N LYS A 104 -11.88 17.26 3.55
CA LYS A 104 -11.27 16.02 4.07
C LYS A 104 -9.77 16.01 3.77
N PRO A 105 -8.96 16.94 4.32
CA PRO A 105 -7.52 16.95 4.13
C PRO A 105 -6.87 15.94 5.08
N TRP A 106 -7.02 14.64 4.81
CA TRP A 106 -6.42 13.57 5.64
C TRP A 106 -4.93 13.80 5.93
N ARG A 107 -4.21 14.47 5.02
CA ARG A 107 -2.81 14.90 5.20
C ARG A 107 -2.52 15.75 6.45
N ASN A 108 -3.54 16.37 7.04
CA ASN A 108 -3.43 17.23 8.22
C ASN A 108 -4.04 16.59 9.48
N MET A 109 -4.57 15.38 9.35
CA MET A 109 -5.25 14.64 10.42
C MET A 109 -4.38 13.50 10.91
N LEU A 110 -4.61 13.04 12.14
CA LEU A 110 -4.01 11.80 12.61
C LEU A 110 -4.64 10.61 11.86
N PRO A 111 -3.90 9.51 11.62
CA PRO A 111 -4.44 8.32 10.97
C PRO A 111 -5.70 7.77 11.64
N ILE A 112 -5.75 7.80 12.98
CA ILE A 112 -6.93 7.37 13.75
C ILE A 112 -8.15 8.26 13.51
N GLU A 113 -7.95 9.57 13.34
CA GLU A 113 -9.04 10.51 13.01
C GLU A 113 -9.54 10.27 11.59
N CYS A 114 -8.63 9.94 10.66
CA CYS A 114 -8.98 9.56 9.30
C CYS A 114 -9.83 8.28 9.26
N GLY A 115 -9.52 7.31 10.12
CA GLY A 115 -10.24 6.04 10.24
C GLY A 115 -11.71 6.15 10.65
N LYS A 116 -12.16 7.33 11.12
CA LYS A 116 -13.58 7.62 11.40
C LYS A 116 -14.37 7.89 10.12
N ASP A 117 -13.69 8.22 9.02
CA ASP A 117 -14.32 8.38 7.71
C ASP A 117 -14.44 7.04 6.99
N LYS A 118 -15.67 6.63 6.66
CA LYS A 118 -15.92 5.38 5.90
C LYS A 118 -15.26 5.32 4.53
N LYS A 119 -14.81 6.46 3.99
CA LYS A 119 -14.07 6.53 2.72
C LYS A 119 -12.57 6.33 2.90
N PHE A 120 -12.07 6.37 4.13
CA PHE A 120 -10.69 6.06 4.43
C PHE A 120 -10.44 4.56 4.27
N PHE A 121 -9.25 4.19 3.85
CA PHE A 121 -8.91 2.80 3.54
C PHE A 121 -8.69 1.94 4.80
N CYS A 122 -8.53 2.57 5.97
CA CYS A 122 -8.51 1.88 7.25
C CYS A 122 -9.70 2.27 8.13
N THR A 123 -10.02 1.42 9.09
CA THR A 123 -11.01 1.67 10.14
C THR A 123 -10.39 1.48 11.51
N GLU A 124 -10.79 2.28 12.48
CA GLU A 124 -10.42 2.06 13.88
C GLU A 124 -11.12 0.80 14.43
N ARG A 125 -10.33 -0.13 14.98
CA ARG A 125 -10.81 -1.32 15.71
C ARG A 125 -9.92 -1.50 16.94
N ASP A 126 -10.52 -1.57 18.13
CA ASP A 126 -9.81 -1.75 19.41
C ASP A 126 -8.67 -0.73 19.66
N SER A 127 -8.87 0.52 19.22
CA SER A 127 -7.88 1.61 19.24
C SER A 127 -6.71 1.46 18.26
N ASP A 128 -6.72 0.42 17.43
CA ASP A 128 -5.77 0.22 16.35
C ASP A 128 -6.38 0.60 14.99
N LEU A 129 -5.53 1.06 14.08
CA LEU A 129 -5.92 1.36 12.71
C LEU A 129 -5.77 0.09 11.86
N VAL A 130 -6.89 -0.46 11.38
CA VAL A 130 -6.92 -1.72 10.62
C VAL A 130 -7.31 -1.47 9.18
N LEU A 131 -6.53 -2.01 8.22
CA LEU A 131 -6.84 -1.91 6.80
C LEU A 131 -8.13 -2.69 6.47
N ASP A 132 -9.01 -2.09 5.67
CA ASP A 132 -10.20 -2.79 5.19
C ASP A 132 -9.80 -3.96 4.27
N GLU A 133 -10.27 -5.15 4.61
CA GLU A 133 -10.02 -6.41 3.91
C GLU A 133 -10.47 -6.39 2.44
N ASN A 134 -11.48 -5.58 2.13
CA ASN A 134 -12.02 -5.45 0.78
C ASN A 134 -11.40 -4.29 -0.01
N HIS A 135 -10.48 -3.53 0.60
CA HIS A 135 -9.83 -2.40 -0.05
C HIS A 135 -8.72 -2.85 -1.00
N ASN A 136 -8.50 -2.09 -2.07
CA ASN A 136 -7.48 -2.39 -3.09
C ASN A 136 -6.06 -2.56 -2.53
N TYR A 137 -5.73 -1.87 -1.44
CA TYR A 137 -4.45 -2.00 -0.77
C TYR A 137 -4.26 -3.36 -0.09
N MET A 138 -5.33 -4.02 0.36
CA MET A 138 -5.24 -5.37 0.89
C MET A 138 -4.78 -6.34 -0.20
N TYR A 139 -5.42 -6.29 -1.37
CA TYR A 139 -5.01 -7.10 -2.52
C TYR A 139 -3.59 -6.77 -3.00
N GLN A 140 -3.17 -5.50 -2.91
CA GLN A 140 -1.79 -5.09 -3.22
C GLN A 140 -0.79 -5.79 -2.29
N VAL A 141 -1.01 -5.72 -0.98
CA VAL A 141 -0.11 -6.33 0.02
C VAL A 141 -0.09 -7.84 -0.11
N GLN A 142 -1.25 -8.49 -0.28
CA GLN A 142 -1.31 -9.94 -0.50
C GLN A 142 -0.56 -10.36 -1.78
N GLY A 143 -0.67 -9.57 -2.85
CA GLY A 143 0.09 -9.81 -4.08
C GLY A 143 1.61 -9.65 -3.89
N GLN A 144 2.03 -8.66 -3.10
CA GLN A 144 3.44 -8.48 -2.74
C GLN A 144 3.95 -9.67 -1.91
N LEU A 145 3.21 -10.09 -0.88
CA LEU A 145 3.57 -11.26 -0.05
C LEU A 145 3.72 -12.54 -0.89
N ALA A 146 2.77 -12.80 -1.79
CA ALA A 146 2.81 -13.95 -2.68
C ALA A 146 4.00 -13.92 -3.65
N LEU A 147 4.37 -12.74 -4.18
CA LEU A 147 5.47 -12.61 -5.12
C LEU A 147 6.86 -12.68 -4.47
N TYR A 148 6.98 -12.20 -3.24
CA TYR A 148 8.22 -12.23 -2.48
C TYR A 148 8.35 -13.51 -1.62
N GLU A 149 7.30 -14.35 -1.59
CA GLU A 149 7.23 -15.57 -0.78
C GLU A 149 7.48 -15.28 0.72
N LEU A 150 6.82 -14.23 1.24
CA LEU A 150 6.95 -13.78 2.62
C LEU A 150 5.63 -13.94 3.39
N ASP A 151 5.75 -14.20 4.70
CA ASP A 151 4.59 -14.50 5.55
C ASP A 151 3.89 -13.25 6.09
N TRP A 152 4.55 -12.10 6.12
CA TRP A 152 4.00 -10.90 6.75
C TRP A 152 4.45 -9.58 6.13
N ALA A 153 3.57 -8.58 6.26
CA ALA A 153 3.82 -7.18 5.92
C ALA A 153 3.36 -6.27 7.07
N ASP A 154 4.08 -5.18 7.31
CA ASP A 154 3.62 -4.03 8.08
C ASP A 154 3.05 -2.99 7.12
N PHE A 155 1.73 -2.76 7.19
CA PHE A 155 1.07 -1.68 6.47
C PHE A 155 1.10 -0.40 7.32
N VAL A 156 1.86 0.59 6.87
CA VAL A 156 2.15 1.82 7.62
C VAL A 156 1.39 2.99 7.01
N VAL A 157 0.69 3.74 7.86
CA VAL A 157 0.07 5.01 7.48
C VAL A 157 0.91 6.14 8.05
N LEU A 158 1.32 7.07 7.19
CA LEU A 158 2.09 8.24 7.61
C LEU A 158 1.33 9.00 8.70
N ASP A 159 2.01 9.20 9.83
CA ASP A 159 1.57 10.09 10.88
C ASP A 159 2.20 11.48 10.71
N LYS A 160 1.49 12.53 11.10
CA LYS A 160 2.04 13.89 11.15
C LYS A 160 2.94 14.10 12.37
N GLU A 161 2.75 13.29 13.41
CA GLU A 161 3.58 13.29 14.60
C GLU A 161 4.83 12.45 14.35
N ARG A 162 6.01 13.11 14.44
CA ARG A 162 7.28 12.41 14.29
C ARG A 162 7.46 11.36 15.38
N ASP A 163 8.15 10.28 15.04
CA ASP A 163 8.44 9.14 15.91
C ASP A 163 7.21 8.33 16.34
N ASN A 164 6.03 8.67 15.81
CA ASN A 164 4.81 7.90 15.90
C ASN A 164 4.59 7.10 14.61
N CYS A 165 4.00 5.92 14.71
CA CYS A 165 3.81 5.02 13.58
C CYS A 165 2.52 4.24 13.75
N SER A 166 1.50 4.60 12.97
CA SER A 166 0.29 3.80 12.82
C SER A 166 0.57 2.65 11.86
N LYS A 167 0.69 1.43 12.38
CA LYS A 167 0.94 0.22 11.58
C LYS A 167 -0.11 -0.85 11.82
N ASN A 168 -0.44 -1.57 10.76
CA ASN A 168 -1.29 -2.75 10.79
C ASN A 168 -0.49 -3.95 10.29
N LYS A 169 -0.33 -4.98 11.13
CA LYS A 169 0.38 -6.21 10.76
C LYS A 169 -0.55 -7.07 9.90
N LEU A 170 -0.13 -7.38 8.69
CA LEU A 170 -0.85 -8.22 7.73
C LEU A 170 -0.06 -9.50 7.52
N PHE A 171 -0.78 -10.61 7.37
CA PHE A 171 -0.20 -11.93 7.14
C PHE A 171 -0.63 -12.43 5.77
N ALA A 172 0.22 -13.26 5.15
CA ALA A 172 -0.14 -13.96 3.93
C ALA A 172 -1.39 -14.81 4.19
N ASN A 173 -2.40 -14.67 3.34
CA ASN A 173 -3.53 -15.58 3.40
C ASN A 173 -3.04 -16.99 3.08
N SER A 174 -3.40 -17.96 3.91
CA SER A 174 -3.19 -19.37 3.60
C SER A 174 -3.88 -19.66 2.26
N LEU A 175 -3.11 -19.91 1.22
CA LEU A 175 -3.60 -20.55 0.00
C LEU A 175 -3.97 -21.97 0.42
N GLY A 176 -5.24 -22.18 0.76
CA GLY A 176 -5.79 -23.50 1.05
C GLY A 176 -5.78 -24.40 -0.16
#